data_AF-A0A7Y0HAB1-F1
#
_entry.id   AF-A0A7Y0HAB1-F1
#
_cell.length_a   1.000
_cell.length_b   1.000
_cell.length_c   1.000
_cell.angle_alpha   90.00
_cell.angle_beta   90.00
_cell.angle_gamma   90.00
#
_symmetry.space_group_name_H-M   'P 1'
#
loop_
_entity.id
_entity.type
_entity.pdbx_description
1 polymer ?
#
loop_
_entity_poly.entity_id
_entity_poly.type
_entity_poly.pdbx_seq_one_letter_code
_entity_poly.pdbx_strand_id
1 'polypeptide(L)' 'MNNSIFDKSQKGREEIVMRKHGLALRLRALLVMIDGQHSTVDLLEKVSGLGLGEHSIQDLLDNGYIQLGDSLK' A
#
# COMPACT_ATOMS: atom_id res chain seq x y z
N MET A 1 -4.71 12.58 -7.75
CA MET A 1 -3.76 11.44 -7.77
C MET A 1 -4.51 10.11 -7.73
N ASN A 2 -5.75 10.06 -8.26
CA ASN A 2 -6.72 9.05 -7.82
C ASN A 2 -6.69 7.77 -8.68
N ASN A 3 -5.80 7.69 -9.66
CA ASN A 3 -5.65 6.50 -10.49
C ASN A 3 -4.21 5.96 -10.52
N SER A 4 -3.39 6.33 -9.54
CA SER A 4 -2.05 5.77 -9.41
C SER A 4 -2.13 4.30 -9.03
N ILE A 5 -1.26 3.49 -9.64
CA ILE A 5 -1.01 2.11 -9.22
C ILE A 5 0.26 2.13 -8.37
N PHE A 6 0.24 1.44 -7.23
CA PHE A 6 1.39 1.32 -6.34
C PHE A 6 1.85 -0.13 -6.26
N ASP A 7 3.15 -0.32 -6.09
CA ASP A 7 3.75 -1.61 -5.77
C ASP A 7 4.42 -1.54 -4.38
N LYS A 8 4.58 -2.70 -3.75
CA LYS A 8 5.39 -2.84 -2.54
C LYS A 8 6.83 -2.49 -2.89
N SER A 9 7.44 -1.62 -2.09
CA SER A 9 8.88 -1.40 -2.14
C SER A 9 9.62 -2.62 -1.56
N GLN A 10 10.96 -2.57 -1.57
CA GLN A 10 11.75 -3.57 -0.87
C GLN A 10 11.45 -3.62 0.64
N LYS A 11 11.35 -2.46 1.28
CA LYS A 11 10.96 -2.34 2.69
C LYS A 11 9.56 -2.91 2.94
N GLY A 12 8.63 -2.65 2.01
CA GLY A 12 7.29 -3.23 2.02
C GLY A 12 7.32 -4.76 2.02
N ARG A 13 8.07 -5.37 1.10
CA ARG A 13 8.22 -6.83 1.03
C ARG A 13 8.84 -7.42 2.29
N GLU A 14 9.89 -6.79 2.82
CA GLU A 14 10.52 -7.22 4.08
C GLU A 14 9.55 -7.17 5.26
N GLU A 15 8.69 -6.15 5.34
CA GLU A 15 7.68 -6.05 6.39
C GLU A 15 6.63 -7.16 6.30
N ILE A 16 6.24 -7.55 5.09
CA ILE A 16 5.30 -8.66 4.90
C ILE A 16 5.92 -9.98 5.35
N VAL A 17 7.16 -10.26 4.95
CA VAL A 17 7.85 -11.53 5.22
C VAL A 17 8.32 -11.64 6.67
N MET A 18 8.95 -10.60 7.21
CA MET A 18 9.69 -10.64 8.48
C MET A 18 9.12 -9.75 9.57
N ARG A 19 8.16 -8.86 9.26
CA ARG A 19 7.55 -7.93 10.22
C ARG A 19 8.59 -7.11 11.01
N LYS A 20 9.63 -6.68 10.31
CA LYS A 20 10.87 -6.12 10.86
C LYS A 20 10.79 -4.63 11.18
N HIS A 21 9.91 -3.90 10.50
CA HIS A 21 9.86 -2.44 10.49
C HIS A 21 8.74 -1.86 11.37
N GLY A 22 8.00 -2.72 12.08
CA GLY A 22 7.04 -2.31 13.11
C GLY A 22 5.78 -1.64 12.56
N LEU A 23 5.40 -1.97 11.32
CA LEU A 23 4.22 -1.37 10.69
C LEU A 23 2.95 -1.73 11.47
N ALA A 24 2.13 -0.72 11.73
CA ALA A 24 0.85 -0.90 12.39
C ALA A 24 0.01 -1.98 11.67
N LEU A 25 -0.64 -2.86 12.43
CA LEU A 25 -1.38 -4.01 11.89
C LEU A 25 -2.40 -3.60 10.81
N ARG A 26 -3.05 -2.44 11.00
CA ARG A 26 -4.02 -1.90 10.05
C ARG A 26 -3.38 -1.48 8.72
N LEU A 27 -2.28 -0.73 8.76
CA LEU A 27 -1.53 -0.34 7.57
C LEU A 27 -0.91 -1.55 6.87
N ARG A 28 -0.52 -2.58 7.63
CA ARG A 28 -0.02 -3.84 7.05
C ARG A 28 -1.09 -4.59 6.25
N ALA A 29 -2.36 -4.55 6.67
CA ALA A 29 -3.46 -5.13 5.89
C ALA A 29 -3.58 -4.46 4.52
N LEU A 30 -3.47 -3.13 4.47
CA LEU A 30 -3.42 -2.39 3.20
C LEU A 30 -2.18 -2.74 2.37
N LEU A 31 -1.00 -2.82 2.99
CA LEU A 31 0.25 -3.19 2.32
C LEU A 31 0.20 -4.58 1.68
N VAL A 32 -0.50 -5.55 2.29
CA VAL A 32 -0.72 -6.88 1.71
C VAL A 32 -1.45 -6.79 0.37
N MET A 33 -2.45 -5.91 0.27
CA MET A 33 -3.32 -5.75 -0.91
C MET A 33 -2.67 -5.01 -2.08
N ILE A 34 -1.61 -4.23 -1.83
CA ILE A 34 -0.90 -3.44 -2.85
C ILE A 34 0.04 -4.37 -3.62
N ASP A 35 -0.21 -4.64 -4.89
CA ASP A 35 0.49 -5.66 -5.68
C ASP A 35 0.97 -5.17 -7.06
N GLY A 36 0.87 -3.87 -7.33
CA GLY A 36 1.21 -3.31 -8.64
C GLY A 36 0.14 -3.53 -9.71
N GLN A 37 -1.05 -4.05 -9.36
CA GLN A 37 -2.12 -4.33 -10.33
C GLN A 37 -3.36 -3.46 -10.14
N HIS A 38 -3.69 -3.13 -8.89
CA HIS A 38 -4.89 -2.36 -8.56
C HIS A 38 -4.62 -0.85 -8.47
N SER A 39 -5.56 -0.05 -8.97
CA SER A 39 -5.50 1.40 -8.79
C SER A 39 -5.77 1.77 -7.33
N THR A 40 -5.33 2.96 -6.94
CA THR A 40 -5.59 3.50 -5.61
C THR A 40 -7.09 3.59 -5.32
N VAL A 41 -7.91 3.97 -6.30
CA VAL A 41 -9.38 4.01 -6.14
C VAL A 41 -9.94 2.60 -5.87
N ASP A 42 -9.55 1.59 -6.66
CA ASP A 42 -10.03 0.21 -6.46
C ASP A 42 -9.67 -0.32 -5.07
N LEU A 43 -8.47 0.01 -4.58
CA LEU A 43 -8.02 -0.37 -3.25
C LEU A 43 -8.85 0.32 -2.17
N LEU A 44 -9.07 1.63 -2.30
CA LEU A 44 -9.82 2.42 -1.32
C LEU A 44 -11.28 2.00 -1.21
N GLU A 45 -11.93 1.65 -2.32
CA GLU A 45 -13.28 1.10 -2.29
C GLU A 45 -13.35 -0.18 -1.44
N LYS A 46 -12.39 -1.09 -1.62
CA LYS A 46 -12.31 -2.37 -0.89
C LYS A 46 -12.04 -2.19 0.61
N VAL A 47 -11.36 -1.12 1.01
CA VAL A 47 -10.96 -0.90 2.42
C VAL A 47 -11.73 0.21 3.13
N SER A 48 -12.68 0.86 2.45
CA SER A 48 -13.50 1.96 2.96
C SER A 48 -14.22 1.64 4.29
N GLY A 49 -14.69 0.39 4.45
CA GLY A 49 -15.32 -0.09 5.69
C GLY A 49 -14.35 -0.46 6.83
N LEU A 50 -13.04 -0.40 6.60
CA LEU A 50 -12.01 -0.86 7.55
C LEU A 50 -11.29 0.30 8.27
N GLY A 51 -11.73 1.54 8.06
CA GLY A 51 -11.07 2.73 8.59
C GLY A 51 -9.69 2.98 7.97
N LEU A 52 -9.50 2.49 6.74
CA LEU A 52 -8.35 2.75 5.87
C LEU A 52 -8.81 3.71 4.77
N GLY A 53 -7.94 4.64 4.38
CA GLY A 53 -8.28 5.68 3.42
C GLY A 53 -7.06 6.24 2.71
N GLU A 54 -7.23 7.36 2.01
CA GLU A 54 -6.13 8.03 1.30
C GLU A 54 -4.95 8.35 2.22
N HIS A 55 -5.21 8.75 3.47
CA HIS A 55 -4.16 8.98 4.47
C HIS A 55 -3.30 7.73 4.71
N SER A 56 -3.89 6.53 4.66
CA SER A 56 -3.18 5.27 4.89
C SER A 56 -2.27 4.92 3.72
N ILE A 57 -2.67 5.27 2.49
CA ILE A 57 -1.82 5.15 1.30
C ILE A 57 -0.66 6.13 1.41
N GLN A 58 -0.94 7.37 1.80
CA GLN A 58 0.08 8.40 2.00
C GLN A 58 1.10 7.98 3.07
N ASP A 59 0.64 7.45 4.21
CA ASP A 59 1.51 6.95 5.28
C ASP A 59 2.45 5.84 4.78
N LEU A 60 1.93 4.90 3.98
CA LEU A 60 2.75 3.84 3.41
C LEU A 60 3.79 4.38 2.42
N LEU A 61 3.42 5.39 1.63
CA LEU A 61 4.30 6.02 0.64
C LEU A 61 5.41 6.83 1.33
N ASP A 62 5.05 7.69 2.27
CA ASP A 62 5.98 8.56 3.01
C ASP A 62 6.97 7.76 3.85
N ASN A 63 6.52 6.62 4.40
CA ASN A 63 7.39 5.70 5.14
C ASN A 63 8.14 4.71 4.23
N GLY A 64 7.98 4.80 2.90
CA GLY A 64 8.71 4.01 1.92
C GLY A 64 8.36 2.52 1.89
N TYR A 65 7.16 2.14 2.35
CA TYR A 65 6.66 0.76 2.22
C TYR A 65 6.10 0.46 0.83
N ILE A 66 5.66 1.49 0.12
CA ILE A 66 5.17 1.39 -1.25
C ILE A 66 5.86 2.42 -2.14
N GLN A 67 5.78 2.20 -3.44
CA GLN A 67 6.32 3.08 -4.46
C GLN A 67 5.37 3.12 -5.65
N LEU A 68 5.43 4.20 -6.44
CA LEU A 68 4.64 4.31 -7.65
C LEU A 68 5.00 3.12 -8.56
N GLY A 69 3.99 2.35 -8.94
CA GLY A 69 4.15 1.20 -9.80
C GLY A 69 4.49 1.67 -11.21
N ASP A 70 5.47 1.03 -11.82
CA ASP A 70 5.74 1.24 -13.24
C ASP A 70 4.57 0.64 -14.03
N SER A 71 3.60 1.49 -14.35
CA SER A 71 2.52 1.13 -15.28
C SER A 71 3.07 1.21 -16.71
N LEU A 72 4.14 0.46 -16.99
CA LEU A 72 4.60 0.17 -18.34
C LEU A 72 3.95 -1.15 -18.76
N LYS A 73 2.72 -1.03 -19.27
CA LYS A 73 2.14 -2.00 -20.19
C LYS A 73 1.60 -1.26 -21.40
#